data_AF-A0A6N8I5U7-F1
#
_entry.id   AF-A0A6N8I5U7-F1
#
_cell.length_a   1.000
_cell.length_b   1.000
_cell.length_c   1.000
_cell.angle_alpha   90.00
_cell.angle_beta   90.00
_cell.angle_gamma   90.00
#
_symmetry.space_group_name_H-M   'P 1'
#
loop_
_entity.id
_entity.type
_entity.pdbx_description
1 polymer ?
#
loop_
_entity_poly.entity_id
_entity_poly.type
_entity_poly.pdbx_seq_one_letter_code
_entity_poly.pdbx_strand_id
1 'polypeptide(L)'
;MKNELQPLRLFSPLFPHIYRKNEWGDLDDYREDLSAGEILEYEDKILALIQKEKLTSEGERGLAVYLDDDLSQKVYSINPSVEEWNGELWCVTEVQTHGSLSAPELVELTEWLSSQFSDGWGEGLEQREIKVDDGELYLSFWDSSDRFFIKPEDELKACQSFGFGMTMGGMQ
;
A
#
# COMPACT_ATOMS: atom_id res chain seq x y z
N MET A 1 -26.49 19.95 7.71
CA MET A 1 -26.02 18.62 8.13
C MET A 1 -24.50 18.70 8.14
N LYS A 2 -23.82 18.33 9.24
CA LYS A 2 -22.36 18.24 9.20
C LYS A 2 -22.05 17.06 8.29
N ASN A 3 -21.41 17.28 7.15
CA ASN A 3 -20.87 16.19 6.34
C ASN A 3 -19.72 15.60 7.17
N GLU A 4 -20.03 14.64 8.03
CA GLU A 4 -19.02 13.88 8.77
C GLU A 4 -18.26 13.01 7.79
N LEU A 5 -16.94 13.18 7.75
CA LEU A 5 -16.05 12.33 6.97
C LEU A 5 -16.05 10.93 7.57
N GLN A 6 -16.16 9.93 6.70
CA GLN A 6 -16.05 8.52 7.07
C GLN A 6 -14.67 8.02 6.65
N PRO A 7 -13.89 7.43 7.57
CA PRO A 7 -12.64 6.78 7.22
C PRO A 7 -12.91 5.44 6.53
N LEU A 8 -12.18 5.18 5.45
CA LEU A 8 -12.10 3.90 4.77
C LEU A 8 -10.62 3.56 4.62
N ARG A 9 -10.20 2.41 5.17
CA ARG A 9 -8.83 1.91 5.04
C ARG A 9 -8.82 0.78 4.03
N LEU A 10 -7.95 0.90 3.03
CA LEU A 10 -7.74 -0.09 1.99
C LEU A 10 -6.33 -0.66 2.11
N PHE A 11 -6.21 -1.97 2.02
CA PHE A 11 -4.94 -2.69 2.12
C PHE A 11 -4.59 -3.30 0.77
N SER A 12 -3.32 -3.22 0.40
CA SER A 12 -2.75 -3.90 -0.76
C SER A 12 -1.35 -4.46 -0.46
N PRO A 13 -0.96 -5.55 -1.11
CA PRO A 13 0.36 -6.13 -0.91
C PRO A 13 1.45 -5.24 -1.50
N LEU A 14 2.67 -5.44 -1.01
CA LEU A 14 3.89 -4.78 -1.46
C LEU A 14 4.80 -5.80 -2.16
N PHE A 15 5.58 -5.33 -3.14
CA PHE A 15 6.51 -6.17 -3.89
C PHE A 15 7.92 -5.58 -3.82
N PRO A 16 8.62 -5.79 -2.68
CA PRO A 16 9.97 -5.28 -2.51
C PRO A 16 11.00 -6.12 -3.27
N HIS A 17 12.03 -5.46 -3.75
CA HIS A 17 13.22 -6.12 -4.28
C HIS A 17 14.48 -5.35 -3.90
N ILE A 18 15.60 -6.05 -3.76
CA ILE A 18 16.89 -5.49 -3.37
C ILE A 18 17.96 -5.81 -4.40
N TYR A 19 18.81 -4.83 -4.68
CA TYR A 19 20.10 -5.03 -5.34
C TYR A 19 21.19 -5.03 -4.28
N ARG A 20 21.81 -6.20 -4.05
CA ARG A 20 22.83 -6.35 -3.01
C ARG A 20 24.17 -5.78 -3.43
N LYS A 21 24.99 -5.38 -2.46
CA LYS A 21 26.40 -5.08 -2.70
C LYS A 21 27.22 -6.36 -2.76
N ASN A 22 28.11 -6.45 -3.73
CA ASN A 22 29.11 -7.50 -3.83
C ASN A 22 30.30 -7.25 -2.89
N GLU A 23 31.26 -8.19 -2.86
CA GLU A 23 32.46 -8.11 -2.01
C GLU A 23 33.38 -6.90 -2.29
N TRP A 24 33.19 -6.23 -3.43
CA TRP A 24 33.89 -5.00 -3.83
C TRP A 24 33.10 -3.72 -3.52
N GLY A 25 31.86 -3.85 -3.02
CA GLY A 25 30.97 -2.75 -2.65
C GLY A 25 30.12 -2.20 -3.80
N ASP A 26 30.22 -2.78 -5.00
CA ASP A 26 29.37 -2.43 -6.14
C ASP A 26 28.03 -3.18 -6.07
N LEU A 27 26.97 -2.60 -6.62
CA LEU A 27 25.67 -3.27 -6.72
C LEU A 27 25.75 -4.44 -7.70
N ASP A 28 25.15 -5.55 -7.30
CA ASP A 28 24.94 -6.69 -8.16
C ASP A 28 23.90 -6.35 -9.24
N ASP A 29 24.06 -6.91 -10.44
CA ASP A 29 23.11 -6.72 -11.54
C ASP A 29 21.81 -7.51 -11.33
N TYR A 30 21.81 -8.50 -10.42
CA TYR A 30 20.65 -9.32 -10.12
C TYR A 30 19.84 -8.73 -8.96
N ARG A 31 18.55 -8.44 -9.25
CA ARG A 31 17.57 -8.15 -8.20
C ARG A 31 17.17 -9.43 -7.46
N GLU A 32 17.01 -9.32 -6.15
CA GLU A 32 16.40 -10.36 -5.33
C GLU A 32 15.05 -9.86 -4.81
N ASP A 33 14.00 -10.66 -5.00
CA ASP A 33 12.69 -10.37 -4.43
C ASP A 33 12.70 -10.67 -2.92
N LEU A 34 12.20 -9.73 -2.12
CA LEU A 34 12.05 -9.90 -0.67
C LEU A 34 10.59 -10.21 -0.32
N SER A 35 10.38 -10.84 0.82
CA SER A 35 9.04 -10.99 1.38
C SER A 35 8.58 -9.72 2.10
N ALA A 36 7.26 -9.56 2.24
CA ALA A 36 6.66 -8.45 2.99
C ALA A 36 7.08 -8.44 4.47
N GLY A 37 7.44 -9.59 5.05
CA GLY A 37 7.95 -9.68 6.43
C GLY A 37 9.41 -9.24 6.56
N GLU A 38 10.24 -9.46 5.54
CA GLU A 38 11.65 -9.05 5.55
C GLU A 38 11.82 -7.54 5.49
N ILE A 39 10.86 -6.82 4.89
CA ILE A 39 10.94 -5.35 4.80
C ILE A 39 10.37 -4.61 6.01
N LEU A 40 9.89 -5.32 7.03
CA LEU A 40 9.38 -4.71 8.26
C LEU A 40 10.44 -3.87 8.99
N GLU A 41 11.68 -4.34 9.02
CA GLU A 41 12.78 -3.57 9.63
C GLU A 41 13.10 -2.25 8.91
N TYR A 42 12.61 -2.11 7.67
CA TYR A 42 12.76 -0.91 6.85
C TYR A 42 11.49 -0.02 6.82
N GLU A 43 10.47 -0.32 7.62
CA GLU A 43 9.21 0.42 7.67
C GLU A 43 9.42 1.94 7.80
N ASP A 44 10.25 2.38 8.76
CA ASP A 44 10.56 3.80 8.96
C ASP A 44 11.17 4.46 7.71
N LYS A 45 12.02 3.73 6.99
CA LYS A 45 12.66 4.24 5.76
C LYS A 45 11.66 4.32 4.62
N ILE A 46 10.76 3.34 4.51
CA ILE A 46 9.69 3.30 3.52
C ILE A 46 8.69 4.44 3.79
N LEU A 47 8.28 4.64 5.04
CA LEU A 47 7.44 5.77 5.45
C LEU A 47 8.10 7.12 5.16
N ALA A 48 9.41 7.24 5.38
CA ALA A 48 10.15 8.46 5.04
C ALA A 48 10.19 8.70 3.52
N LEU A 49 10.31 7.63 2.72
CA LEU A 49 10.27 7.72 1.26
C LEU A 49 8.89 8.22 0.77
N ILE A 50 7.81 7.64 1.29
CA ILE A 50 6.43 8.05 1.00
C ILE A 50 6.21 9.52 1.35
N GLN A 51 6.64 9.95 2.55
CA GLN A 51 6.53 11.34 2.98
C GLN A 51 7.34 12.30 2.11
N LYS A 52 8.51 11.87 1.62
CA LYS A 52 9.32 12.66 0.69
C LYS A 52 8.66 12.80 -0.67
N GLU A 53 7.88 11.81 -1.11
CA GLU A 53 7.15 11.88 -2.37
C GLU A 53 5.91 12.77 -2.29
N LYS A 54 5.31 12.90 -1.11
CA LYS A 54 4.16 13.76 -0.91
C LYS A 54 4.46 15.21 -1.28
N LEU A 55 3.73 15.74 -2.25
CA LEU A 55 3.91 17.11 -2.72
C LEU A 55 3.17 18.09 -1.80
N THR A 56 3.79 19.24 -1.51
CA THR A 56 3.14 20.31 -0.71
C THR A 56 1.81 20.75 -1.31
N SER A 57 1.68 20.70 -2.63
CA SER A 57 0.45 21.04 -3.38
C SER A 57 -0.71 20.08 -3.10
N GLU A 58 -0.44 18.83 -2.71
CA GLU A 58 -1.46 17.83 -2.40
C GLU A 58 -2.11 18.07 -1.02
N GLY A 59 -1.35 18.68 -0.09
CA GLY A 59 -1.82 19.04 1.23
C GLY A 59 -2.51 17.89 1.97
N GLU A 60 -3.67 18.16 2.56
CA GLU A 60 -4.47 17.17 3.28
C GLU A 60 -5.28 16.26 2.34
N ARG A 61 -5.56 16.71 1.11
CA ARG A 61 -6.29 15.95 0.08
C ARG A 61 -5.47 14.75 -0.40
N GLY A 62 -4.14 14.83 -0.36
CA GLY A 62 -3.26 13.78 -0.86
C GLY A 62 -3.51 13.52 -2.35
N LEU A 63 -3.55 12.26 -2.76
CA LEU A 63 -3.80 11.88 -4.16
C LEU A 63 -5.21 12.24 -4.64
N ALA A 64 -6.15 12.57 -3.74
CA ALA A 64 -7.50 13.00 -4.13
C ALA A 64 -7.54 14.34 -4.89
N VAL A 65 -6.41 15.06 -5.00
CA VAL A 65 -6.30 16.22 -5.90
C VAL A 65 -6.29 15.84 -7.38
N TYR A 66 -5.95 14.59 -7.69
CA TYR A 66 -5.88 14.06 -9.05
C TYR A 66 -7.17 13.36 -9.49
N LEU A 67 -8.21 13.33 -8.64
CA LEU A 67 -9.53 12.86 -9.03
C LEU A 67 -10.26 13.94 -9.80
N ASP A 68 -10.67 13.66 -11.04
CA ASP A 68 -11.47 14.55 -11.87
C ASP A 68 -12.92 14.09 -12.11
N ASP A 69 -13.27 12.87 -11.68
CA ASP A 69 -14.59 12.26 -11.89
C ASP A 69 -15.59 12.52 -10.74
N ASP A 70 -16.79 11.91 -10.81
CA ASP A 70 -17.84 11.96 -9.78
C ASP A 70 -17.33 11.56 -8.38
N LEU A 71 -16.32 10.68 -8.31
CA LEU A 71 -15.64 10.34 -7.06
C LEU A 71 -15.01 11.55 -6.36
N SER A 72 -14.58 12.59 -7.09
CA SER A 72 -13.98 13.79 -6.50
C SER A 72 -14.91 14.54 -5.53
N GLN A 73 -16.23 14.41 -5.72
CA GLN A 73 -17.23 15.01 -4.84
C GLN A 73 -17.46 14.21 -3.56
N LYS A 74 -17.20 12.90 -3.60
CA LYS A 74 -17.38 11.99 -2.47
C LYS A 74 -16.10 11.77 -1.70
N VAL A 75 -14.96 11.70 -2.37
CA VAL A 75 -13.66 11.45 -1.77
C VAL A 75 -13.03 12.78 -1.37
N TYR A 76 -12.88 12.96 -0.07
CA TYR A 76 -12.21 14.10 0.51
C TYR A 76 -10.69 13.96 0.43
N SER A 77 -10.11 12.84 0.83
CA SER A 77 -8.66 12.65 0.80
C SER A 77 -8.28 11.21 0.50
N ILE A 78 -7.11 11.01 -0.11
CA ILE A 78 -6.48 9.71 -0.35
C ILE A 78 -5.01 9.84 0.05
N ASN A 79 -4.60 9.13 1.10
CA ASN A 79 -3.23 9.15 1.58
C ASN A 79 -2.71 7.69 1.69
N PRO A 80 -1.89 7.23 0.74
CA PRO A 80 -1.18 5.97 0.86
C PRO A 80 -0.08 6.06 1.93
N SER A 81 0.15 4.95 2.61
CA SER A 81 1.13 4.74 3.68
C SER A 81 1.48 3.26 3.76
N VAL A 82 2.30 2.87 4.74
CA VAL A 82 2.54 1.46 5.07
C VAL A 82 2.27 1.19 6.55
N GLU A 83 1.85 -0.02 6.87
CA GLU A 83 1.61 -0.48 8.25
C GLU A 83 1.93 -1.98 8.38
N GLU A 84 2.53 -2.37 9.51
CA GLU A 84 2.65 -3.79 9.87
C GLU A 84 1.27 -4.39 10.17
N TRP A 85 0.94 -5.49 9.50
CA TRP A 85 -0.17 -6.35 9.89
C TRP A 85 0.19 -7.83 9.75
N ASN A 86 0.04 -8.57 10.86
CA ASN A 86 0.27 -10.02 10.94
C ASN A 86 1.71 -10.45 10.54
N GLY A 87 2.72 -9.64 10.90
CA GLY A 87 4.12 -9.94 10.59
C GLY A 87 4.52 -9.70 9.13
N GLU A 88 3.70 -8.95 8.38
CA GLU A 88 3.99 -8.51 7.02
C GLU A 88 3.72 -7.01 6.90
N LEU A 89 4.51 -6.31 6.09
CA LEU A 89 4.26 -4.91 5.78
C LEU A 89 3.25 -4.78 4.64
N TRP A 90 2.23 -3.94 4.82
CA TRP A 90 1.18 -3.71 3.84
C TRP A 90 1.17 -2.25 3.39
N CYS A 91 0.79 -1.99 2.14
CA CYS A 91 0.36 -0.66 1.75
C CYS A 91 -1.04 -0.42 2.34
N VAL A 92 -1.20 0.67 3.09
CA VAL A 92 -2.47 1.11 3.64
C VAL A 92 -2.83 2.46 3.06
N THR A 93 -3.92 2.49 2.31
CA THR A 93 -4.49 3.73 1.78
C THR A 93 -5.62 4.21 2.67
N GLU A 94 -5.39 5.33 3.34
CA GLU A 94 -6.40 6.01 4.14
C GLU A 94 -7.21 6.94 3.23
N VAL A 95 -8.48 6.61 3.08
CA VAL A 95 -9.45 7.38 2.30
C VAL A 95 -10.45 8.02 3.24
N GLN A 96 -10.71 9.31 3.08
CA GLN A 96 -11.78 10.01 3.79
C GLN A 96 -12.88 10.32 2.80
N THR A 97 -14.13 9.96 3.11
CA THR A 97 -15.27 10.15 2.20
C THR A 97 -16.43 10.90 2.86
N HIS A 98 -17.18 11.64 2.06
CA HIS A 98 -18.44 12.27 2.45
C HIS A 98 -19.56 11.22 2.48
N GLY A 99 -19.66 10.51 3.61
CA GLY A 99 -20.55 9.36 3.75
C GLY A 99 -19.97 8.08 3.15
N SER A 100 -20.74 7.00 3.17
CA SER A 100 -20.29 5.69 2.68
C SER A 100 -20.28 5.65 1.14
N LEU A 101 -19.25 5.01 0.58
CA LEU A 101 -19.22 4.64 -0.83
C LEU A 101 -20.17 3.45 -1.07
N SER A 102 -20.89 3.49 -2.18
CA SER A 102 -21.60 2.32 -2.68
C SER A 102 -20.62 1.30 -3.28
N ALA A 103 -21.06 0.06 -3.46
CA ALA A 103 -20.25 -0.98 -4.09
C ALA A 103 -19.61 -0.59 -5.44
N PRO A 104 -20.34 0.01 -6.42
CA PRO A 104 -19.72 0.42 -7.68
C PRO A 104 -18.69 1.54 -7.49
N GLU A 105 -18.92 2.48 -6.57
CA GLU A 105 -17.99 3.57 -6.29
C GLU A 105 -16.72 3.08 -5.60
N LEU A 106 -16.84 2.05 -4.76
CA LEU A 106 -15.67 1.40 -4.17
C LEU A 106 -14.84 0.70 -5.25
N VAL A 107 -15.48 0.02 -6.20
CA VAL A 107 -14.78 -0.61 -7.34
C VAL A 107 -14.03 0.45 -8.15
N GLU A 108 -14.72 1.53 -8.55
CA GLU A 108 -14.12 2.62 -9.30
C GLU A 108 -12.92 3.24 -8.55
N LEU A 109 -13.04 3.45 -7.23
CA LEU A 109 -11.94 3.93 -6.40
C LEU A 109 -10.76 2.95 -6.39
N THR A 110 -11.00 1.65 -6.24
CA THR A 110 -9.92 0.64 -6.24
C THR A 110 -9.25 0.50 -7.60
N GLU A 111 -10.00 0.60 -8.71
CA GLU A 111 -9.42 0.60 -10.06
C GLU A 111 -8.54 1.83 -10.28
N TRP A 112 -9.02 3.01 -9.86
CA TRP A 112 -8.23 4.24 -9.92
C TRP A 112 -6.95 4.15 -9.08
N LEU A 113 -7.04 3.62 -7.86
CA LEU A 113 -5.87 3.40 -6.98
C LEU A 113 -4.88 2.42 -7.61
N SER A 114 -5.36 1.34 -8.22
CA SER A 114 -4.50 0.39 -8.94
C SER A 114 -3.72 1.10 -10.06
N SER A 115 -4.37 1.98 -10.81
CA SER A 115 -3.68 2.79 -11.83
C SER A 115 -2.64 3.74 -11.23
N GLN A 116 -2.95 4.37 -10.10
CA GLN A 116 -1.98 5.23 -9.39
C GLN A 116 -0.78 4.43 -8.88
N PHE A 117 -0.97 3.18 -8.45
CA PHE A 117 0.13 2.33 -7.97
C PHE A 117 0.98 1.74 -9.09
N SER A 118 0.42 1.54 -10.28
CA SER A 118 1.18 1.07 -11.45
C SER A 118 1.98 2.18 -12.13
N ASP A 119 1.29 3.25 -12.57
CA ASP A 119 1.84 4.21 -13.55
C ASP A 119 1.84 5.66 -13.04
N GLY A 120 1.38 5.88 -11.81
CA GLY A 120 1.26 7.19 -11.21
C GLY A 120 2.21 7.37 -10.03
N TRP A 121 1.63 7.61 -8.87
CA TRP A 121 2.36 7.75 -7.60
C TRP A 121 3.29 6.57 -7.29
N GLY A 122 2.87 5.33 -7.59
CA GLY A 122 3.67 4.13 -7.29
C GLY A 122 4.92 4.00 -8.16
N GLU A 123 4.84 4.36 -9.45
CA GLU A 123 6.00 4.34 -10.37
C GLU A 123 7.09 5.32 -9.89
N GLY A 124 6.69 6.51 -9.43
CA GLY A 124 7.60 7.52 -8.91
C GLY A 124 8.37 7.06 -7.67
N LEU A 125 7.74 6.23 -6.84
CA LEU A 125 8.36 5.63 -5.66
C LEU A 125 9.28 4.46 -6.01
N GLU A 126 8.88 3.60 -6.94
CA GLU A 126 9.69 2.46 -7.37
C GLU A 126 11.03 2.90 -7.97
N GLN A 127 11.12 4.09 -8.55
CA GLN A 127 12.37 4.63 -9.10
C GLN A 127 13.37 5.13 -8.04
N ARG A 128 13.00 5.11 -6.75
CA ARG A 128 13.84 5.67 -5.68
C ARG A 128 14.42 4.59 -4.80
N GLU A 129 15.75 4.55 -4.75
CA GLU A 129 16.45 3.62 -3.91
C GLU A 129 16.32 3.98 -2.43
N ILE A 130 16.06 2.96 -1.60
CA ILE A 130 16.21 3.02 -0.16
C ILE A 130 17.57 2.39 0.17
N LYS A 131 18.52 3.23 0.56
CA LYS A 131 19.86 2.76 0.92
C LYS A 131 19.82 1.98 2.22
N VAL A 132 20.24 0.72 2.13
CA VAL A 132 20.41 -0.20 3.25
C VAL A 132 21.88 -0.64 3.32
N ASP A 133 22.29 -1.22 4.44
CA ASP A 133 23.68 -1.63 4.62
C ASP A 133 24.07 -2.67 3.56
N ASP A 134 23.17 -3.61 3.27
CA ASP A 134 23.35 -4.73 2.37
C ASP A 134 23.19 -4.38 0.87
N GLY A 135 22.74 -3.17 0.53
CA GLY A 135 22.36 -2.84 -0.85
C GLY A 135 21.44 -1.64 -1.03
N GLU A 136 20.66 -1.70 -2.11
CA GLU A 136 19.62 -0.73 -2.47
C GLU A 136 18.28 -1.45 -2.59
N LEU A 137 17.36 -1.11 -1.69
CA LEU A 137 16.00 -1.64 -1.64
C LEU A 137 15.08 -0.75 -2.48
N TYR A 138 14.23 -1.39 -3.27
CA TYR A 138 13.19 -0.77 -4.07
C TYR A 138 11.84 -1.40 -3.70
N LEU A 139 10.78 -0.60 -3.79
CA LEU A 139 9.45 -1.01 -3.33
C LEU A 139 8.41 -0.70 -4.40
N SER A 140 7.81 -1.75 -4.96
CA SER A 140 6.67 -1.63 -5.87
C SER A 140 5.37 -1.78 -5.09
N PHE A 141 4.41 -0.89 -5.38
CA PHE A 141 3.06 -0.90 -4.78
C PHE A 141 2.04 -1.63 -5.64
N TRP A 142 2.49 -2.21 -6.76
CA TRP A 142 1.67 -2.89 -7.75
C TRP A 142 2.46 -4.04 -8.39
N ASP A 143 1.76 -5.06 -8.86
CA ASP A 143 2.31 -6.18 -9.63
C ASP A 143 1.24 -6.67 -10.61
N SER A 144 1.65 -7.07 -11.82
CA SER A 144 0.72 -7.48 -12.88
C SER A 144 0.11 -8.89 -12.68
N SER A 145 0.55 -9.62 -11.66
CA SER A 145 0.05 -10.96 -11.34
C SER A 145 -1.21 -10.93 -10.48
N ASP A 146 -1.87 -12.08 -10.37
CA ASP A 146 -3.05 -12.27 -9.53
C ASP A 146 -2.78 -12.11 -8.02
N ARG A 147 -1.54 -11.82 -7.61
CA ARG A 147 -1.17 -11.55 -6.21
C ARG A 147 -1.59 -10.14 -5.78
N PHE A 148 -1.67 -9.19 -6.70
CA PHE A 148 -2.07 -7.83 -6.36
C PHE A 148 -3.58 -7.71 -6.20
N PHE A 149 -4.00 -7.06 -5.11
CA PHE A 149 -5.38 -6.73 -4.85
C PHE A 149 -5.45 -5.51 -3.92
N ILE A 150 -6.59 -4.82 -3.94
CA ILE A 150 -6.90 -3.77 -2.98
C ILE A 150 -8.20 -4.18 -2.27
N LYS A 151 -8.16 -4.25 -0.94
CA LYS A 151 -9.31 -4.69 -0.13
C LYS A 151 -9.56 -3.79 1.06
N PRO A 152 -10.83 -3.60 1.48
CA PRO A 152 -11.14 -2.98 2.76
C PRO A 152 -10.51 -3.71 3.92
N GLU A 153 -10.08 -2.95 4.93
CA GLU A 153 -9.49 -3.50 6.16
C GLU A 153 -10.37 -4.61 6.79
N ASP A 154 -11.68 -4.35 6.91
CA ASP A 154 -12.62 -5.30 7.51
C ASP A 154 -12.64 -6.63 6.75
N GLU A 155 -12.54 -6.61 5.41
CA GLU A 155 -12.51 -7.83 4.61
C GLU A 155 -11.20 -8.60 4.80
N LEU A 156 -10.06 -7.89 4.79
CA LEU A 156 -8.74 -8.50 4.97
C LEU A 156 -8.63 -9.16 6.36
N LYS A 157 -8.96 -8.41 7.41
CA LYS A 157 -8.83 -8.86 8.80
C LYS A 157 -9.88 -9.89 9.18
N ALA A 158 -11.09 -9.82 8.62
CA ALA A 158 -12.10 -10.87 8.82
C ALA A 158 -11.66 -12.19 8.19
N CYS A 159 -11.16 -12.17 6.95
CA CYS A 159 -10.73 -13.40 6.25
C CYS A 159 -9.59 -14.11 7.01
N GLN A 160 -8.64 -13.37 7.57
CA GLN A 160 -7.55 -13.95 8.37
C GLN A 160 -7.98 -14.40 9.78
N SER A 161 -9.00 -13.78 10.38
CA SER A 161 -9.55 -14.22 11.68
C SER A 161 -10.17 -15.62 11.60
N PHE A 162 -10.63 -16.06 10.43
CA PHE A 162 -11.09 -17.44 10.20
C PHE A 162 -9.94 -18.45 10.03
N GLY A 163 -8.69 -18.01 9.87
CA GLY A 163 -7.51 -18.85 9.69
C GLY A 163 -6.87 -19.38 10.99
N PHE A 164 -7.16 -18.77 12.14
CA PHE A 164 -6.54 -19.10 13.44
C PHE A 164 -7.48 -19.79 14.45
N GLY A 165 -8.64 -20.28 14.00
CA GLY A 165 -9.75 -20.69 14.88
C GLY A 165 -10.31 -22.11 14.73
N MET A 166 -9.64 -23.05 14.04
CA MET A 166 -10.08 -24.45 14.01
C MET A 166 -8.99 -25.40 14.54
N THR A 167 -8.74 -25.33 15.86
CA THR A 167 -8.41 -26.56 16.59
C THR A 167 -9.66 -27.43 16.51
N MET A 168 -9.65 -28.41 15.59
CA MET A 168 -10.65 -29.47 15.54
C MET A 168 -10.53 -30.29 16.82
N GLY A 169 -11.28 -29.88 17.84
CA GLY A 169 -11.49 -30.64 19.05
C GLY A 169 -12.18 -31.96 18.72
N GLY A 170 -11.43 -33.04 18.93
CA GLY A 170 -11.83 -34.39 19.34
C GLY A 170 -13.12 -35.01 18.77
N MET A 171 -12.98 -36.24 18.28
CA MET A 171 -13.89 -37.29 18.73
C MET A 171 -13.14 -38.59 18.98
N GLN A 172 -13.47 -39.12 20.15
CA GLN A 172 -12.93 -40.26 20.88
C GLN A 172 -13.37 -41.59 20.28
#